data_AF-A0A1W5C9E5-F1
#
_entry.id   AF-A0A1W5C9E5-F1
#
_cell.length_a   1.000
_cell.length_b   1.000
_cell.length_c   1.000
_cell.angle_alpha   90.00
_cell.angle_beta   90.00
_cell.angle_gamma   90.00
#
_symmetry.space_group_name_H-M   'P 1'
#
loop_
_entity.id
_entity.type
_entity.pdbx_description
1 polymer ?
#
loop_
_entity_poly.entity_id
_entity_poly.type
_entity_poly.pdbx_seq_one_letter_code
_entity_poly.pdbx_strand_id
1 'polypeptide(L)'
;MLFLLGIGTLIGIVTSVITAIHDQRPDIARWKIVISVGLAGFCIGLVYITPGGLIILELLDYYGATLVTITLAVFELLTFAWIYGVNRVCKDIEFMLGIKTGLFW
;
A
#
# COMPACT_ATOMS: atom_id res chain seq x y z
N MET A 1 -19.97 10.17 -9.53
CA MET A 1 -18.54 10.13 -9.93
C MET A 1 -17.62 9.79 -8.77
N LEU A 2 -17.71 10.48 -7.61
CA LEU A 2 -16.86 10.19 -6.43
C LEU A 2 -16.90 8.72 -5.97
N PHE A 3 -18.06 8.06 -6.05
CA PHE A 3 -18.19 6.64 -5.69
C PHE A 3 -17.32 5.71 -6.55
N LEU A 4 -17.31 5.89 -7.88
CA LEU A 4 -16.49 5.07 -8.78
C LEU A 4 -14.99 5.31 -8.55
N LEU A 5 -14.60 6.55 -8.29
CA LEU A 5 -13.23 6.94 -7.99
C LEU A 5 -12.75 6.30 -6.67
N GLY A 6 -13.61 6.32 -5.64
CA GLY A 6 -13.35 5.66 -4.37
C GLY A 6 -13.18 4.15 -4.54
N ILE A 7 -14.07 3.49 -5.28
CA ILE A 7 -13.96 2.04 -5.55
C ILE A 7 -12.65 1.70 -6.25
N GLY A 8 -12.27 2.45 -7.30
CA GLY A 8 -11.02 2.18 -8.03
C GLY A 8 -9.79 2.19 -7.12
N THR A 9 -9.72 3.18 -6.23
CA THR A 9 -8.63 3.31 -5.25
C THR A 9 -8.65 2.18 -4.22
N LEU A 10 -9.84 1.86 -3.69
CA LEU A 10 -10.01 0.79 -2.70
C LEU A 10 -9.63 -0.59 -3.23
N ILE A 11 -9.94 -0.89 -4.50
CA ILE A 11 -9.55 -2.16 -5.13
C ILE A 11 -8.03 -2.30 -5.09
N GLY A 12 -7.28 -1.25 -5.47
CA GLY A 12 -5.82 -1.26 -5.43
C GLY A 12 -5.29 -1.57 -4.02
N ILE A 13 -5.74 -0.83 -3.01
CA ILE A 13 -5.31 -0.99 -1.62
C ILE A 13 -5.60 -2.41 -1.10
N VAL A 14 -6.81 -2.90 -1.30
CA VAL A 14 -7.22 -4.23 -0.83
C VAL A 14 -6.44 -5.34 -1.54
N THR A 15 -6.21 -5.21 -2.86
CA THR A 15 -5.39 -6.19 -3.59
C THR A 15 -3.94 -6.22 -3.12
N SER A 16 -3.33 -5.06 -2.82
CA SER A 16 -1.96 -5.01 -2.29
C SER A 16 -1.83 -5.73 -0.95
N VAL A 17 -2.80 -5.54 -0.04
CA VAL A 17 -2.82 -6.24 1.26
C VAL A 17 -2.99 -7.76 1.07
N ILE A 18 -3.93 -8.18 0.20
CA ILE A 18 -4.15 -9.61 -0.07
C ILE A 18 -2.90 -10.25 -0.65
N THR A 19 -2.25 -9.60 -1.61
CA THR A 19 -1.02 -10.10 -2.24
C THR A 19 0.13 -10.18 -1.22
N ALA A 20 0.32 -9.14 -0.40
CA ALA A 20 1.37 -9.15 0.63
C ALA A 20 1.20 -10.29 1.65
N ILE A 21 -0.05 -10.60 2.05
CA ILE A 21 -0.33 -11.72 2.96
C ILE A 21 -0.09 -13.07 2.26
N HIS A 22 -0.53 -13.19 1.00
CA HIS A 22 -0.38 -14.41 0.22
C HIS A 22 1.10 -14.74 -0.06
N ASP A 23 1.93 -13.73 -0.34
CA ASP A 23 3.36 -13.91 -0.60
C ASP A 23 4.13 -14.41 0.64
N GLN A 24 3.71 -14.01 1.84
CA GLN A 24 4.31 -14.50 3.09
C GLN A 24 3.87 -15.93 3.46
N ARG A 25 2.67 -16.35 3.04
CA ARG A 25 2.06 -17.65 3.38
C ARG A 25 1.37 -18.25 2.15
N PRO A 26 2.13 -18.82 1.20
CA PRO A 26 1.57 -19.40 -0.02
C PRO A 26 0.70 -20.64 0.24
N ASP A 27 0.79 -21.23 1.43
CA ASP A 27 0.02 -22.40 1.84
C ASP A 27 -1.49 -22.12 2.03
N ILE A 28 -1.86 -20.84 2.20
CA ILE A 28 -3.25 -20.44 2.48
C ILE A 28 -3.97 -20.13 1.17
N ALA A 29 -5.10 -20.81 0.93
CA ALA A 29 -5.94 -20.54 -0.23
C ALA A 29 -6.39 -19.07 -0.26
N ARG A 30 -6.14 -18.39 -1.39
CA ARG A 30 -6.43 -16.96 -1.62
C ARG A 30 -7.83 -16.53 -1.16
N TRP A 31 -8.85 -17.34 -1.44
CA TRP A 31 -10.25 -17.05 -1.07
C TRP A 31 -10.45 -16.86 0.43
N LYS A 32 -9.72 -17.59 1.27
CA LYS A 32 -9.81 -17.43 2.74
C LYS A 32 -9.25 -16.08 3.20
N ILE A 33 -8.17 -15.61 2.57
CA ILE A 33 -7.54 -14.32 2.86
C ILE A 33 -8.47 -13.17 2.44
N VAL A 34 -9.13 -13.28 1.28
CA VAL A 34 -10.08 -12.25 0.83
C VAL A 34 -11.24 -12.10 1.81
N ILE A 35 -11.82 -13.20 2.26
CA ILE A 35 -12.95 -13.17 3.20
C ILE A 35 -12.50 -12.59 4.55
N SER A 36 -11.33 -12.95 5.06
CA SER A 36 -10.84 -12.44 6.34
C SER A 36 -10.56 -10.93 6.29
N VAL A 37 -9.89 -10.45 5.24
CA VAL A 37 -9.61 -9.02 5.05
C VAL A 37 -10.91 -8.24 4.85
N GLY A 38 -11.85 -8.77 4.07
CA GLY A 38 -13.16 -8.15 3.86
C GLY A 38 -13.98 -8.04 5.15
N LEU A 39 -14.03 -9.12 5.94
CA LEU A 39 -14.75 -9.13 7.22
C LEU A 39 -14.11 -8.17 8.23
N ALA A 40 -12.78 -8.16 8.34
CA ALA A 40 -12.05 -7.24 9.22
C ALA A 40 -12.29 -5.77 8.81
N GLY A 41 -12.22 -5.48 7.51
CA GLY A 41 -12.50 -4.15 6.97
C GLY A 41 -13.93 -3.70 7.24
N PHE A 42 -14.91 -4.60 7.13
CA PHE A 42 -16.31 -4.30 7.47
C PHE A 42 -16.48 -3.99 8.96
N CYS A 43 -15.89 -4.79 9.84
CA CYS A 43 -15.95 -4.56 11.29
C CYS A 43 -15.34 -3.22 11.70
N ILE A 44 -14.19 -2.84 11.14
CA ILE A 44 -13.57 -1.53 11.38
C ILE A 44 -14.42 -0.41 10.78
N GLY A 45 -14.99 -0.65 9.59
CA GLY A 45 -15.88 0.29 8.89
C GLY A 45 -17.10 0.71 9.72
N LEU A 46 -17.65 -0.19 10.54
CA LEU A 46 -18.79 0.11 11.41
C LEU A 46 -18.52 1.26 12.40
N VAL A 47 -17.27 1.46 12.82
CA VAL A 47 -16.89 2.55 13.73
C VAL A 47 -17.18 3.92 13.10
N TYR A 48 -17.01 4.06 11.78
CA TYR A 48 -17.21 5.32 11.06
C TYR A 48 -18.68 5.69 10.82
N ILE A 49 -19.62 4.75 11.05
CA ILE A 49 -21.07 4.99 10.87
C ILE A 49 -21.69 5.58 12.15
N THR A 50 -20.96 5.56 13.27
CA THR A 50 -21.43 6.12 14.55
C THR A 50 -21.56 7.65 14.50
N PRO A 51 -22.36 8.30 15.38
CA PRO A 51 -22.59 9.75 15.36
C PRO A 51 -21.35 10.63 15.58
N GLY A 52 -20.20 10.05 15.94
CA GLY A 52 -18.89 10.72 16.02
C GLY A 52 -17.88 10.25 14.97
N GLY A 53 -18.31 9.42 14.00
CA GLY A 53 -17.42 8.74 13.05
C GLY A 53 -16.61 9.68 12.17
N LEU A 54 -17.16 10.85 11.81
CA LEU A 54 -16.45 11.83 10.97
C LEU A 54 -15.23 12.42 11.69
N ILE A 55 -15.33 12.68 12.99
CA ILE A 55 -14.22 13.19 13.81
C ILE A 55 -13.10 12.14 13.91
N ILE A 56 -13.50 10.87 14.08
CA ILE A 56 -12.55 9.74 14.11
C ILE A 56 -11.86 9.59 12.74
N LEU A 57 -12.59 9.77 11.65
CA LEU A 57 -12.06 9.72 10.29
C LEU A 57 -11.01 10.82 10.04
N GLU A 58 -11.31 12.06 10.40
CA GLU A 58 -10.37 13.18 10.28
C GLU A 58 -9.11 12.97 11.12
N LEU A 59 -9.27 12.46 12.35
CA LEU A 59 -8.14 12.13 13.22
C LEU A 59 -7.26 11.04 12.60
N LEU A 60 -7.87 9.97 12.06
CA LEU A 60 -7.14 8.88 11.43
C LEU A 60 -6.43 9.33 10.14
N ASP A 61 -7.07 10.17 9.33
CA ASP A 61 -6.49 10.63 8.07
C ASP A 61 -5.23 11.49 8.31
N TYR A 62 -5.30 12.41 9.28
CA TYR A 62 -4.18 13.27 9.60
C TYR A 62 -3.04 12.52 10.29
N TYR A 63 -3.32 11.79 11.37
CA TYR A 63 -2.28 11.15 12.17
C TYR A 63 -1.88 9.76 11.66
N GLY A 64 -2.83 8.99 11.12
CA GLY A 64 -2.63 7.60 10.73
C GLY A 64 -2.21 7.42 9.27
N ALA A 65 -2.81 8.16 8.33
CA ALA A 65 -2.46 8.02 6.92
C ALA A 65 -1.32 8.96 6.53
N THR A 66 -1.49 10.27 6.73
CA THR A 66 -0.58 11.28 6.17
C THR A 66 0.82 11.20 6.76
N LEU A 67 0.95 11.29 8.09
CA LEU A 67 2.26 11.28 8.76
C LEU A 67 3.02 9.97 8.55
N VAL A 68 2.31 8.83 8.65
CA VAL A 68 2.92 7.51 8.51
C VAL A 68 3.40 7.27 7.07
N THR A 69 2.60 7.65 6.07
CA THR A 69 2.95 7.46 4.65
C THR A 69 4.18 8.27 4.27
N ILE A 70 4.27 9.54 4.68
CA ILE A 70 5.46 10.37 4.40
C ILE A 70 6.71 9.78 5.06
N THR A 71 6.59 9.37 6.33
CA THR A 71 7.70 8.78 7.07
C THR A 71 8.19 7.49 6.40
N LEU A 72 7.28 6.59 6.03
CA LEU A 72 7.61 5.35 5.32
C LEU A 72 8.25 5.62 3.96
N ALA A 73 7.72 6.56 3.19
CA ALA A 73 8.27 6.92 1.88
C ALA A 73 9.71 7.43 1.97
N VAL A 74 10.03 8.25 2.99
CA VAL A 74 11.41 8.70 3.22
C VAL A 74 12.33 7.52 3.53
N PHE A 75 11.91 6.58 4.39
CA PHE A 75 12.71 5.39 4.71
C PHE A 75 12.88 4.46 3.51
N GLU A 76 11.84 4.29 2.70
CA GLU A 76 11.88 3.49 1.49
C GLU A 76 12.89 4.09 0.49
N LEU A 77 12.83 5.40 0.25
CA LEU A 77 13.78 6.10 -0.61
C LEU A 77 15.23 6.04 -0.10
N LEU A 78 15.43 6.22 1.21
CA LEU A 78 16.77 6.10 1.82
C LEU A 78 17.34 4.69 1.65
N THR A 79 16.50 3.67 1.87
CA THR A 79 16.90 2.27 1.72
C THR A 79 17.20 1.94 0.27
N PHE A 80 16.36 2.40 -0.65
CA PHE A 80 16.51 2.18 -2.08
C PHE A 80 17.76 2.87 -2.65
N ALA A 81 17.97 4.14 -2.34
CA ALA A 81 19.08 4.91 -2.88
C ALA A 81 20.44 4.54 -2.25
N TRP A 82 20.48 4.35 -0.92
CA TRP A 82 21.75 4.23 -0.19
C TRP A 82 22.09 2.81 0.25
N ILE A 83 21.13 2.03 0.76
CA ILE A 83 21.39 0.67 1.25
C ILE A 83 21.46 -0.32 0.09
N TYR A 84 20.48 -0.29 -0.81
CA TYR A 84 20.49 -1.12 -2.02
C TYR A 84 21.52 -0.61 -3.04
N GLY A 85 21.57 0.72 -3.21
CA GLY A 85 22.56 1.42 -4.00
C GLY A 85 22.11 1.66 -5.44
N VAL A 86 22.14 2.92 -5.88
CA VAL A 86 21.70 3.35 -7.22
C VAL A 86 22.32 2.54 -8.36
N ASN A 87 23.61 2.20 -8.26
CA ASN A 87 24.28 1.40 -9.29
C ASN A 87 23.72 -0.01 -9.46
N ARG A 88 23.17 -0.63 -8.40
CA ARG A 88 22.53 -1.95 -8.49
C ARG A 88 21.16 -1.82 -9.12
N VAL A 89 20.39 -0.81 -8.70
CA VAL A 89 19.09 -0.47 -9.30
C VAL A 89 19.21 -0.26 -10.82
N CYS A 90 20.17 0.56 -11.26
CA CYS A 90 20.37 0.82 -12.70
C CYS A 90 20.68 -0.46 -13.49
N LYS A 91 21.43 -1.40 -12.90
CA LYS A 91 21.71 -2.70 -13.53
C LYS A 91 20.47 -3.59 -13.59
N ASP A 92 19.66 -3.61 -12.54
CA ASP A 92 18.42 -4.39 -12.52
C ASP A 92 17.41 -3.85 -13.54
N ILE A 93 17.31 -2.53 -13.68
CA ILE A 93 16.47 -1.89 -14.70
C ILE A 93 16.99 -2.19 -16.11
N GLU A 94 18.31 -2.11 -16.33
CA GLU A 94 18.93 -2.48 -17.62
C GLU A 94 18.69 -3.97 -17.93
N PHE A 95 18.71 -4.85 -16.94
CA PHE A 95 18.39 -6.27 -17.11
C PHE A 95 16.91 -6.50 -17.46
N MET A 96 15.98 -5.78 -16.83
CA MET A 96 14.54 -5.95 -17.07
C MET A 96 14.07 -5.35 -18.40
N LEU A 97 14.59 -4.18 -18.77
CA LEU A 97 14.10 -3.42 -19.94
C LEU A 97 15.07 -3.44 -21.13
N GLY A 98 16.32 -3.84 -20.94
CA GLY A 98 17.36 -3.79 -21.98
C GLY A 98 17.83 -2.38 -22.32
N ILE A 99 17.47 -1.37 -21.52
CA ILE A 99 17.77 0.05 -21.76
C ILE A 99 18.66 0.56 -20.62
N LYS A 100 19.72 1.30 -20.97
CA LYS A 100 20.58 1.97 -19.98
C LYS A 100 19.86 3.16 -19.38
N THR A 101 19.72 3.18 -18.05
CA THR A 101 19.20 4.33 -17.32
C THR A 101 20.19 5.49 -17.37
N GLY A 102 19.70 6.69 -17.65
CA GLY A 102 20.51 7.92 -17.71
C GLY A 102 20.71 8.53 -16.32
N LEU A 103 21.72 9.40 -16.17
CA LEU A 103 22.10 10.08 -14.92
C LEU A 103 21.02 10.95 -14.26
N PHE A 104 19.90 11.22 -14.94
CA PHE A 104 18.79 12.00 -14.41
C PHE A 104 17.84 11.15 -13.53
N TRP A 105 17.80 9.84 -13.77
CA TRP A 105 16.98 8.87 -13.03
C TRP A 105 17.78 8.26 -11.90
#